data_AF-A0A0K1ETW9-F1
#
_entry.id   AF-A0A0K1ETW9-F1
#
_cell.length_a   1.000
_cell.length_b   1.000
_cell.length_c   1.000
_cell.angle_alpha   90.00
_cell.angle_beta   90.00
_cell.angle_gamma   90.00
#
_symmetry.space_group_name_H-M   'P 1'
#
loop_
_entity.id
_entity.type
_entity.pdbx_description
1 polymer ?
#
loop_
_entity_poly.entity_id
_entity_poly.type
_entity_poly.pdbx_seq_one_letter_code
_entity_poly.pdbx_strand_id
1 'polypeptide(L)'
;SPQPELAARRIEAIGYQVGHQLSERYTMERPRFTDHLEAIKFICKDFWSEVFKKQIDNLKTNHRGTFVLQDNRFRWLARMS
;
A
#
# COMPACT_ATOMS: atom_id res chain seq x y z
N SER A 1 -12.82 19.00 -16.38
CA SER A 1 -13.71 17.96 -16.94
C SER A 1 -13.76 16.78 -15.96
N PRO A 2 -14.91 16.13 -15.73
CA PRO A 2 -15.07 15.07 -14.70
C PRO A 2 -14.44 13.72 -15.05
N GLN A 3 -13.92 13.56 -16.28
CA GLN A 3 -13.44 12.29 -16.80
C GLN A 3 -12.20 11.71 -16.08
N PRO A 4 -11.18 12.51 -15.69
CA PRO A 4 -10.04 12.00 -14.93
C PRO A 4 -10.43 11.50 -13.53
N GLU A 5 -11.38 12.16 -12.87
CA GLU A 5 -11.86 11.77 -11.55
C GLU A 5 -12.60 10.44 -11.58
N LEU A 6 -13.44 10.21 -12.60
CA LEU A 6 -14.12 8.93 -12.79
C LEU A 6 -13.12 7.79 -13.05
N ALA A 7 -12.09 8.05 -13.87
CA ALA A 7 -11.03 7.08 -14.10
C ALA A 7 -10.26 6.76 -12.81
N ALA A 8 -9.93 7.79 -12.01
CA ALA A 8 -9.26 7.62 -10.73
C ALA A 8 -10.08 6.74 -9.76
N ARG A 9 -11.39 6.98 -9.62
CA ARG A 9 -12.28 6.16 -8.77
C ARG A 9 -12.34 4.70 -9.21
N ARG A 10 -12.33 4.43 -10.52
CA ARG A 10 -12.32 3.05 -11.04
C ARG A 10 -11.01 2.33 -10.70
N ILE A 11 -9.87 3.01 -10.90
CA ILE A 11 -8.56 2.48 -10.56
C ILE A 11 -8.45 2.24 -9.05
N GLU A 12 -8.97 3.16 -8.24
CA GLU A 12 -9.03 3.05 -6.78
C GLU A 12 -9.86 1.83 -6.34
N ALA A 13 -11.06 1.63 -6.90
CA ALA A 13 -11.90 0.47 -6.59
C ALA A 13 -11.22 -0.87 -6.93
N ILE A 14 -10.52 -0.93 -8.08
CA ILE A 14 -9.72 -2.10 -8.47
C ILE A 14 -8.58 -2.31 -7.47
N GLY A 15 -7.86 -1.24 -7.12
CA GLY A 15 -6.77 -1.27 -6.14
C GLY A 15 -7.22 -1.75 -4.77
N TYR A 16 -8.41 -1.31 -4.31
CA TYR A 16 -9.01 -1.77 -3.06
C TYR A 16 -9.29 -3.27 -3.07
N GLN A 17 -9.98 -3.77 -4.11
CA GLN A 17 -10.32 -5.19 -4.24
C GLN A 17 -9.07 -6.09 -4.28
N VAL A 18 -8.09 -5.72 -5.10
CA VAL A 18 -6.83 -6.47 -5.22
C VAL A 18 -6.03 -6.39 -3.91
N GLY A 19 -5.93 -5.20 -3.31
CA GLY A 19 -5.24 -4.99 -2.04
C GLY A 19 -5.84 -5.78 -0.89
N HIS A 20 -7.17 -5.87 -0.82
CA HIS A 20 -7.89 -6.67 0.17
C HIS A 20 -7.52 -8.15 0.08
N GLN A 21 -7.69 -8.76 -1.11
CA GLN A 21 -7.41 -10.18 -1.32
C GLN A 21 -5.93 -10.54 -1.07
N LEU A 22 -5.01 -9.68 -1.49
CA LEU A 22 -3.58 -9.86 -1.22
C LEU A 22 -3.28 -9.73 0.29
N SER A 23 -3.92 -8.80 0.98
CA SER A 23 -3.74 -8.62 2.42
C SER A 23 -4.21 -9.86 3.18
N GLU A 24 -5.39 -10.41 2.85
CA GLU A 24 -5.88 -11.67 3.42
C GLU A 24 -4.88 -12.81 3.17
N ARG A 25 -4.42 -12.96 1.92
CA ARG A 25 -3.46 -14.00 1.55
C ARG A 25 -2.16 -13.92 2.34
N TYR A 26 -1.58 -12.73 2.47
CA TYR A 26 -0.28 -12.53 3.12
C TYR A 26 -0.35 -12.44 4.64
N THR A 27 -1.55 -12.44 5.22
CA THR A 27 -1.78 -12.44 6.67
C THR A 27 -2.41 -13.73 7.19
N MET A 28 -2.72 -14.69 6.32
CA MET A 28 -3.42 -15.94 6.68
C MET A 28 -2.78 -16.71 7.86
N GLU A 29 -1.45 -16.77 7.92
CA GLU A 29 -0.71 -17.49 8.97
C GLU A 29 -0.18 -16.56 10.07
N ARG A 30 -0.54 -15.28 10.02
CA ARG A 30 -0.07 -14.28 10.98
C ARG A 30 -1.08 -14.11 12.12
N PRO A 31 -0.61 -13.86 13.36
CA PRO A 31 -1.47 -13.30 14.39
C PRO A 31 -2.14 -12.02 13.91
N ARG A 32 -3.36 -11.74 14.41
CA ARG A 32 -4.05 -10.48 14.11
C ARG A 32 -3.22 -9.30 14.60
N PHE A 33 -3.19 -8.22 13.83
CA PHE A 33 -2.59 -6.96 14.26
C PHE A 33 -3.32 -6.44 15.49
N THR A 34 -2.55 -6.09 16.51
CA THR A 34 -3.08 -5.57 17.78
C THR A 34 -3.19 -4.05 17.76
N ASP A 35 -2.49 -3.37 16.84
CA ASP A 35 -2.55 -1.94 16.65
C ASP A 35 -2.28 -1.52 15.18
N HIS A 36 -2.48 -0.22 14.91
CA HIS A 36 -2.25 0.35 13.58
C HIS A 36 -0.76 0.36 13.19
N LEU A 37 0.17 0.41 14.15
CA LEU A 37 1.59 0.44 13.85
C LEU A 37 2.08 -0.92 13.30
N GLU A 38 1.55 -2.03 13.81
CA GLU A 38 1.81 -3.37 13.27
C GLU A 38 1.29 -3.51 11.85
N ALA A 39 0.07 -3.04 11.58
CA ALA A 39 -0.49 -3.03 10.23
C ALA A 39 0.37 -2.19 9.26
N ILE A 40 0.82 -1.01 9.68
CA ILE A 40 1.70 -0.16 8.87
C ILE A 40 3.08 -0.81 8.64
N LYS A 41 3.65 -1.49 9.64
CA LYS A 41 4.90 -2.25 9.48
C LYS A 41 4.74 -3.37 8.46
N PHE A 42 3.65 -4.13 8.54
CA PHE A 42 3.31 -5.16 7.57
C PHE A 42 3.20 -4.57 6.16
N ILE A 43 2.49 -3.44 6.00
CA ILE A 43 2.37 -2.76 4.70
C ILE A 43 3.76 -2.37 4.17
N CYS A 44 4.58 -1.71 5.00
CA CYS A 44 5.88 -1.17 4.57
C CYS A 44 6.92 -2.25 4.24
N LYS A 45 6.85 -3.41 4.91
CA LYS A 45 7.86 -4.46 4.80
C LYS A 45 7.35 -5.61 3.97
N ASP A 46 6.39 -6.37 4.48
CA ASP A 46 5.95 -7.62 3.90
C ASP A 46 5.12 -7.39 2.64
N PHE A 47 4.04 -6.62 2.73
CA PHE A 47 3.14 -6.39 1.62
C PHE A 47 3.86 -5.71 0.45
N TRP A 48 4.61 -4.64 0.72
CA TRP A 48 5.37 -3.94 -0.33
C TRP A 48 6.43 -4.84 -0.97
N SER A 49 7.11 -5.68 -0.18
CA SER A 49 8.08 -6.63 -0.71
C SER A 49 7.42 -7.68 -1.60
N GLU A 50 6.24 -8.16 -1.25
CA GLU A 50 5.52 -9.13 -2.09
C GLU A 50 5.10 -8.54 -3.43
N VAL A 51 4.54 -7.32 -3.42
CA VAL A 51 3.98 -6.68 -4.63
C VAL A 51 5.06 -6.04 -5.50
N PHE A 52 6.02 -5.35 -4.89
CA PHE A 52 6.99 -4.50 -5.60
C PHE A 52 8.43 -5.03 -5.56
N LYS A 53 8.67 -6.13 -4.83
CA LYS A 53 10.00 -6.74 -4.63
C LYS A 53 11.00 -5.77 -3.99
N LYS A 54 10.49 -4.87 -3.13
CA LYS A 54 11.24 -3.94 -2.28
C LYS A 54 10.38 -3.52 -1.08
N GLN A 55 11.02 -3.08 0.00
CA GLN A 55 10.33 -2.41 1.10
C GLN A 55 10.08 -0.93 0.76
N ILE A 56 9.22 -0.27 1.52
CA ILE A 56 9.08 1.19 1.52
C ILE A 56 10.40 1.85 1.92
N ASP A 57 10.81 2.91 1.23
CA ASP A 57 12.09 3.56 1.47
C ASP A 57 12.05 4.46 2.72
N ASN A 58 10.92 5.12 2.96
CA ASN A 58 10.76 5.98 4.13
C ASN A 58 9.32 5.96 4.66
N LEU A 59 9.19 5.85 5.97
CA LEU A 59 7.92 5.94 6.70
C LEU A 59 8.00 7.14 7.64
N LYS A 60 7.10 8.11 7.46
CA LYS A 60 6.90 9.22 8.41
C LYS A 60 5.55 9.08 9.10
N THR A 61 5.45 9.52 10.34
CA THR A 61 4.18 9.59 11.07
C THR A 61 4.11 10.87 11.89
N ASN A 62 2.90 11.39 12.08
CA ASN A 62 2.64 12.47 13.04
C ASN A 62 2.33 11.95 14.46
N HIS A 63 2.40 10.63 14.69
CA HIS A 63 2.02 9.95 15.92
C HIS A 63 0.54 10.15 16.34
N ARG A 64 -0.29 10.71 15.46
CA ARG A 64 -1.73 10.96 15.64
C ARG A 64 -2.57 10.20 14.60
N GLY A 65 -2.05 9.08 14.12
CA GLY A 65 -2.74 8.20 13.16
C GLY A 65 -2.49 8.52 11.69
N THR A 66 -1.70 9.54 11.35
CA THR A 66 -1.31 9.80 9.95
C THR A 66 0.05 9.20 9.66
N PHE A 67 0.16 8.51 8.53
CA PHE A 67 1.39 7.89 8.04
C PHE A 67 1.64 8.33 6.59
N VAL A 68 2.91 8.54 6.25
CA VAL A 68 3.35 8.85 4.89
C VAL A 68 4.38 7.80 4.50
N LEU A 69 4.04 7.01 3.47
CA LEU A 69 4.88 5.96 2.91
C LEU A 69 5.50 6.48 1.61
N GLN A 70 6.82 6.47 1.51
CA GLN A 70 7.55 6.99 0.35
C GLN A 70 8.27 5.85 -0.37
N ASP A 71 7.97 5.68 -1.66
CA ASP A 71 8.71 4.84 -2.59
C ASP A 71 9.40 5.73 -3.64
N ASN A 72 10.73 5.81 -3.56
CA ASN A 72 11.57 6.66 -4.40
C ASN A 72 11.67 6.19 -5.86
N ARG A 73 11.34 4.92 -6.12
CA ARG A 73 11.47 4.29 -7.44
C ARG A 73 10.26 3.42 -7.71
N PHE A 74 9.09 4.06 -7.70
CA PHE A 74 7.83 3.35 -7.81
C PHE A 74 7.70 2.69 -9.19
N ARG A 75 7.81 1.35 -9.21
CA ARG A 75 8.00 0.53 -10.43
C ARG A 75 6.95 0.78 -11.51
N TRP A 76 5.70 1.02 -11.13
CA TRP A 76 4.61 1.23 -12.09
C TRP A 76 4.72 2.56 -12.85
N LEU A 77 5.34 3.57 -12.26
CA LEU A 77 5.57 4.87 -12.91
C LEU A 77 6.95 4.93 -13.59
N ALA A 78 7.83 3.95 -13.38
CA ALA A 78 9.17 3.93 -13.96
C ALA A 78 9.18 3.90 -15.50
N ARG A 79 8.05 3.59 -16.14
CA ARG A 79 7.88 3.53 -17.61
C ARG A 79 6.98 4.63 -18.16
N MET A 80 6.55 5.60 -17.34
CA MET A 80 5.80 6.75 -17.83
C MET A 80 6.80 7.75 -18.43
N SER A 81 6.77 7.86 -19.76
CA SER A 81 7.52 8.81 -20.59
C SER A 81 6.69 10.03 -20.93
#